data_AF-A0A7S3PC01-F1
#
_entry.id   AF-A0A7S3PC01-F1
#
_cell.length_a   1.000
_cell.length_b   1.000
_cell.length_c   1.000
_cell.angle_alpha   90.00
_cell.angle_beta   90.00
_cell.angle_gamma   90.00
#
_symmetry.space_group_name_H-M   'P 1'
#
loop_
_entity.id
_entity.type
_entity.pdbx_description
1 polymer ?
#
loop_
_entity_poly.entity_id
_entity_poly.type
_entity_poly.pdbx_seq_one_letter_code
_entity_poly.pdbx_strand_id
1 'polypeptide(L)'
;MGLLNHAPEHATLLDRKTGLLPIQMATENEHSHFIVHNLLKRDLPIDLNEKVRAQLIPHHYSWNHVVANTEDLYHQVVTKILQACTQPQVLALAHVEGPDGKIALAAATPVSKHEMRVMLRLFNTLEVVNQRPAYTNPQSDTQIFYALRYDPPPQHNGQYTILHEEKKDGDNDYLEDIDDQSFVSAVSRHSLRSTLTSRSQHTIEEKLRHIRKEKGQQVIAKLTSRSDVVERELKVRKDHHLSRHYVPAIISVHHTVQHAAYSEAMAEPGYCITMEGADTTAENLMLDMRKSGKQFPVKALKRIGISLLHMHEHGIVHGDFGTHNIGKFGSRWKLLGVGGAVAIGRATDPGRGFYHPPESIVVENKRVSIGKKSVEATLKSIAAHPTYDIWAYGVVVYEAIAGVPLAPYACRGKRGMTPGEVARIGTWDESSVRKALKHMEHDEVAQDLLKRLLHHKPQHRLPSMRAVLEHPFFTGGSIPPSRSSLDSASPRVAGSGPGRGSSGRSSSSQSNRDSFGGSVNGRQRDVLPANVKSSGSMDSIENRENNVRKLSKAIEAQNTSVTSSPSGSSVRSFGFRKRMSSLSKRS
;
A
#
# COMPACT_ATOMS: atom_id res chain seq x y z
N MET A 1 -43.11 -20.36 -18.91
CA MET A 1 -42.02 -19.83 -19.77
C MET A 1 -42.54 -19.34 -21.12
N GLY A 2 -43.22 -20.16 -21.94
CA GLY A 2 -43.80 -19.69 -23.21
C GLY A 2 -44.64 -18.40 -23.10
N LEU A 3 -45.46 -18.27 -22.05
CA LEU A 3 -46.22 -17.05 -21.75
C LEU A 3 -45.35 -15.81 -21.48
N LEU A 4 -44.18 -15.94 -20.85
CA LEU A 4 -43.29 -14.80 -20.54
C LEU A 4 -42.49 -14.33 -21.76
N ASN A 5 -42.37 -15.16 -22.79
CA ASN A 5 -41.80 -14.75 -24.07
C ASN A 5 -42.78 -13.89 -24.88
N HIS A 6 -44.08 -14.11 -24.71
CA HIS A 6 -45.14 -13.36 -25.40
C HIS A 6 -45.70 -12.17 -24.60
N ALA A 7 -45.55 -12.19 -23.27
CA ALA A 7 -46.02 -11.14 -22.35
C ALA A 7 -44.96 -10.86 -21.27
N PRO A 8 -43.84 -10.18 -21.62
CA PRO A 8 -42.75 -9.84 -20.69
C PRO A 8 -43.22 -9.08 -19.44
N GLU A 9 -44.22 -8.22 -19.59
CA GLU A 9 -44.80 -7.38 -18.54
C GLU A 9 -45.40 -8.19 -17.40
N HIS A 10 -45.78 -9.45 -17.64
CA HIS A 10 -46.30 -10.33 -16.59
C HIS A 10 -45.24 -10.75 -15.56
N ALA A 11 -43.94 -10.56 -15.84
CA ALA A 11 -42.87 -10.89 -14.89
C ALA A 11 -42.88 -10.00 -13.62
N THR A 12 -43.50 -8.82 -13.70
CA THR A 12 -43.52 -7.82 -12.62
C THR A 12 -44.94 -7.52 -12.11
N LEU A 13 -45.97 -8.19 -12.63
CA LEU A 13 -47.34 -8.00 -12.15
C LEU A 13 -47.56 -8.72 -10.82
N LEU A 14 -48.00 -7.97 -9.81
CA LEU A 14 -48.40 -8.54 -8.52
C LEU A 14 -49.55 -9.51 -8.71
N ASP A 15 -49.41 -10.70 -8.13
CA ASP A 15 -50.50 -11.66 -8.07
C ASP A 15 -51.65 -11.09 -7.22
N ARG A 16 -52.87 -11.08 -7.76
CA ARG A 16 -54.02 -10.43 -7.11
C ARG A 16 -54.43 -11.09 -5.80
N LYS A 17 -54.06 -12.35 -5.56
CA LYS A 17 -54.47 -13.11 -4.37
C LYS A 17 -53.46 -12.98 -3.25
N THR A 18 -52.18 -13.06 -3.59
CA THR A 18 -51.06 -13.10 -2.63
C THR A 18 -50.42 -11.73 -2.44
N GLY A 19 -50.55 -10.83 -3.42
CA GLY A 19 -49.86 -9.54 -3.43
C GLY A 19 -48.35 -9.66 -3.66
N LEU A 20 -47.87 -10.83 -4.10
CA LEU A 20 -46.46 -11.12 -4.33
C LEU A 20 -46.11 -10.97 -5.81
N LEU A 21 -44.86 -10.61 -6.08
CA LEU A 21 -44.29 -10.67 -7.43
C LEU A 21 -44.07 -12.13 -7.85
N PRO A 22 -44.10 -12.44 -9.15
CA PRO A 22 -43.82 -13.78 -9.66
C PRO A 22 -42.49 -14.35 -9.18
N ILE A 23 -41.45 -13.52 -9.04
CA ILE A 23 -40.15 -13.96 -8.50
C ILE A 23 -40.23 -14.33 -7.03
N GLN A 24 -40.99 -13.60 -6.22
CA GLN A 24 -41.18 -13.89 -4.79
C GLN A 24 -41.96 -15.18 -4.62
N MET A 25 -43.02 -15.37 -5.40
CA MET A 25 -43.72 -16.66 -5.45
C MET A 25 -42.80 -17.79 -5.91
N ALA A 26 -41.92 -17.53 -6.88
CA ALA A 26 -40.99 -18.53 -7.39
C ALA A 26 -39.99 -18.97 -6.31
N THR A 27 -39.44 -18.03 -5.56
CA THR A 27 -38.46 -18.31 -4.49
C THR A 27 -39.12 -18.93 -3.25
N GLU A 28 -40.30 -18.48 -2.83
CA GLU A 28 -41.07 -19.08 -1.71
C GLU A 28 -41.47 -20.54 -1.97
N ASN A 29 -41.72 -20.88 -3.24
CA ASN A 29 -42.04 -22.24 -3.66
C ASN A 29 -40.82 -23.03 -4.13
N GLU A 30 -39.60 -22.51 -3.92
CA GLU A 30 -38.33 -23.18 -4.24
C GLU A 30 -38.24 -23.65 -5.70
N HIS A 31 -38.75 -22.85 -6.64
CA HIS A 31 -38.66 -23.16 -8.06
C HIS A 31 -37.21 -23.24 -8.54
N SER A 32 -37.01 -23.83 -9.73
CA SER A 32 -35.67 -24.05 -10.28
C SER A 32 -34.89 -22.75 -10.52
N HIS A 33 -33.56 -22.83 -10.43
CA HIS A 33 -32.64 -21.72 -10.70
C HIS A 33 -32.90 -21.10 -12.08
N PHE A 34 -33.26 -21.91 -13.08
CA PHE A 34 -33.62 -21.45 -14.42
C PHE A 34 -34.84 -20.52 -14.40
N ILE A 35 -35.90 -20.87 -13.68
CA ILE A 35 -37.12 -20.03 -13.58
C ILE A 35 -36.77 -18.70 -12.90
N VAL A 36 -36.07 -18.75 -11.76
CA VAL A 36 -35.69 -17.56 -11.00
C VAL A 36 -34.77 -16.65 -11.81
N HIS A 37 -33.79 -17.19 -12.51
CA HIS A 37 -32.90 -16.44 -13.40
C HIS A 37 -33.65 -15.71 -14.51
N ASN A 38 -34.60 -16.37 -15.17
CA ASN A 38 -35.37 -15.76 -16.24
C ASN A 38 -36.32 -14.66 -15.73
N LEU A 39 -36.98 -14.87 -14.59
CA LEU A 39 -37.79 -13.84 -13.95
C LEU A 39 -36.93 -12.64 -13.54
N LEU A 40 -35.79 -12.89 -12.91
CA LEU A 40 -34.86 -11.85 -12.49
C LEU A 40 -34.38 -11.00 -13.66
N LYS A 41 -33.97 -11.61 -14.77
CA LYS A 41 -33.51 -10.89 -15.98
C LYS A 41 -34.52 -9.88 -16.51
N ARG A 42 -35.83 -10.09 -16.30
CA ARG A 42 -36.89 -9.19 -16.77
C ARG A 42 -37.13 -7.99 -15.86
N ASP A 43 -36.66 -8.04 -14.61
CA ASP A 43 -36.81 -6.98 -13.60
C ASP A 43 -35.46 -6.61 -12.98
N LEU A 44 -34.38 -6.67 -13.76
CA LEU A 44 -33.08 -6.16 -13.33
C LEU A 44 -33.12 -4.63 -13.26
N PRO A 45 -32.43 -4.01 -12.30
CA PRO A 45 -32.36 -2.56 -12.19
C PRO A 45 -31.37 -1.92 -13.20
N ILE A 46 -30.83 -2.70 -14.13
CA ILE A 46 -29.87 -2.25 -15.15
C ILE A 46 -30.22 -2.81 -16.52
N ASP A 47 -29.87 -2.07 -17.57
CA ASP A 47 -29.88 -2.60 -18.95
C ASP A 47 -28.62 -3.42 -19.22
N LEU A 48 -28.77 -4.73 -19.41
CA LEU A 48 -27.66 -5.65 -19.71
C LEU A 48 -27.10 -5.47 -21.13
N ASN A 49 -27.84 -4.85 -22.05
CA ASN A 49 -27.41 -4.65 -23.44
C ASN A 49 -26.48 -3.44 -23.59
N GLU A 50 -26.62 -2.44 -22.71
CA GLU A 50 -25.69 -1.31 -22.63
C GLU A 50 -24.37 -1.78 -22.00
N LYS A 51 -23.29 -1.82 -22.80
CA LYS A 51 -21.98 -2.32 -22.36
C LYS A 51 -20.99 -1.22 -21.99
N VAL A 52 -21.27 0.04 -22.35
CA VAL A 52 -20.35 1.16 -22.10
C VAL A 52 -20.49 1.67 -20.68
N ARG A 53 -21.74 1.85 -20.23
CA ARG A 53 -22.08 2.46 -18.93
C ARG A 53 -23.15 1.67 -18.19
N ALA A 54 -23.30 1.90 -16.89
CA ALA A 54 -24.45 1.35 -16.18
C ALA A 54 -25.67 2.26 -16.39
N GLN A 55 -26.65 1.78 -17.15
CA GLN A 55 -27.94 2.46 -17.29
C GLN A 55 -28.95 1.84 -16.32
N LEU A 56 -29.38 2.61 -15.32
CA LEU A 56 -30.44 2.20 -14.41
C LEU A 56 -31.80 2.23 -15.12
N ILE A 57 -32.61 1.20 -14.89
CA ILE A 57 -33.99 1.11 -15.41
C ILE A 57 -34.99 0.96 -14.26
N PRO A 58 -36.26 1.38 -14.46
CA PRO A 58 -37.33 1.10 -13.51
C PRO A 58 -37.44 -0.40 -13.24
N HIS A 59 -37.58 -0.76 -11.97
CA HIS A 59 -37.59 -2.16 -11.52
C HIS A 59 -38.45 -2.29 -10.25
N HIS A 60 -38.76 -3.53 -9.86
CA HIS A 60 -39.61 -3.87 -8.72
C HIS A 60 -38.82 -4.61 -7.63
N TYR A 61 -37.55 -4.26 -7.48
CA TYR A 61 -36.64 -4.78 -6.45
C TYR A 61 -36.40 -6.29 -6.49
N SER A 62 -36.63 -6.96 -7.64
CA SER A 62 -36.38 -8.40 -7.78
C SER A 62 -34.92 -8.78 -7.47
N TRP A 63 -33.96 -7.95 -7.89
CA TRP A 63 -32.54 -8.14 -7.55
C TRP A 63 -32.31 -8.10 -6.03
N ASN A 64 -32.79 -7.06 -5.35
CA ASN A 64 -32.68 -6.92 -3.89
C ASN A 64 -33.34 -8.10 -3.17
N HIS A 65 -34.50 -8.58 -3.65
CA HIS A 65 -35.16 -9.75 -3.09
C HIS A 65 -34.29 -11.00 -3.21
N VAL A 66 -33.75 -11.30 -4.39
CA VAL A 66 -32.92 -12.50 -4.60
C VAL A 66 -31.68 -12.47 -3.72
N VAL A 67 -30.98 -11.33 -3.63
CA VAL A 67 -29.70 -11.25 -2.90
C VAL A 67 -29.85 -11.16 -1.39
N ALA A 68 -31.00 -10.70 -0.86
CA ALA A 68 -31.20 -10.46 0.57
C ALA A 68 -32.17 -11.44 1.25
N ASN A 69 -33.16 -11.95 0.53
CA ASN A 69 -34.33 -12.63 1.12
C ASN A 69 -34.44 -14.12 0.78
N THR A 70 -33.42 -14.71 0.13
CA THR A 70 -33.48 -16.12 -0.31
C THR A 70 -32.49 -17.04 0.40
N GLU A 71 -31.85 -16.57 1.48
CA GLU A 71 -30.90 -17.37 2.29
C GLU A 71 -29.80 -18.05 1.45
N ASP A 72 -29.30 -17.35 0.43
CA ASP A 72 -28.30 -17.86 -0.52
C ASP A 72 -28.74 -19.07 -1.37
N LEU A 73 -30.01 -19.48 -1.32
CA LEU A 73 -30.54 -20.60 -2.12
C LEU A 73 -30.30 -20.40 -3.62
N TYR A 74 -30.38 -19.16 -4.08
CA TYR A 74 -30.24 -18.79 -5.49
C TYR A 74 -28.92 -18.07 -5.82
N HIS A 75 -27.88 -18.24 -5.00
CA HIS A 75 -26.60 -17.55 -5.22
C HIS A 75 -25.97 -17.87 -6.59
N GLN A 76 -26.22 -19.04 -7.19
CA GLN A 76 -25.74 -19.37 -8.53
C GLN A 76 -26.39 -18.48 -9.61
N VAL A 77 -27.66 -18.08 -9.40
CA VAL A 77 -28.33 -17.09 -10.26
C VAL A 77 -27.62 -15.74 -10.14
N VAL A 78 -27.28 -15.33 -8.92
CA VAL A 78 -26.52 -14.10 -8.65
C VAL A 78 -25.17 -14.13 -9.39
N THR A 79 -24.39 -15.20 -9.24
CA THR A 79 -23.12 -15.39 -9.96
C THR A 79 -23.30 -15.26 -11.47
N LYS A 80 -24.31 -15.95 -12.05
CA LYS A 80 -24.57 -15.92 -13.50
C LYS A 80 -24.93 -14.51 -14.00
N ILE A 81 -25.75 -13.77 -13.27
CA ILE A 81 -26.06 -12.37 -13.61
C ILE A 81 -24.81 -11.50 -13.56
N LEU A 82 -24.02 -11.60 -12.49
CA LEU A 82 -22.81 -10.79 -12.35
C LEU A 82 -21.77 -11.09 -13.42
N GLN A 83 -21.64 -12.35 -13.85
CA GLN A 83 -20.75 -12.74 -14.96
C GLN A 83 -21.15 -12.13 -16.30
N ALA A 84 -22.45 -11.90 -16.53
CA ALA A 84 -22.95 -11.23 -17.73
C ALA A 84 -22.81 -9.69 -17.68
N CYS A 85 -22.47 -9.14 -16.51
CA CYS A 85 -22.36 -7.70 -16.28
C CYS A 85 -20.94 -7.19 -16.56
N THR A 86 -20.87 -5.98 -17.11
CA THR A 86 -19.66 -5.17 -17.08
C THR A 86 -19.41 -4.67 -15.65
N GLN A 87 -18.20 -4.23 -15.36
CA GLN A 87 -17.86 -3.77 -14.01
C GLN A 87 -18.66 -2.54 -13.54
N PRO A 88 -19.05 -1.54 -14.37
CA PRO A 88 -19.97 -0.47 -13.96
C PRO A 88 -21.34 -1.02 -13.61
N GLN A 89 -21.82 -2.02 -14.36
CA GLN A 89 -23.08 -2.69 -14.09
C GLN A 89 -23.04 -3.45 -12.76
N VAL A 90 -21.96 -4.18 -12.46
CA VAL A 90 -21.75 -4.82 -11.14
C VAL A 90 -21.76 -3.77 -10.03
N LEU A 91 -21.08 -2.64 -10.22
CA LEU A 91 -21.06 -1.55 -9.25
C LEU A 91 -22.46 -0.97 -9.02
N ALA A 92 -23.23 -0.74 -10.09
CA ALA A 92 -24.61 -0.28 -10.01
C ALA A 92 -25.53 -1.29 -9.30
N LEU A 93 -25.41 -2.58 -9.63
CA LEU A 93 -26.14 -3.66 -8.96
C LEU A 93 -25.81 -3.75 -7.47
N ALA A 94 -24.57 -3.49 -7.07
CA ALA A 94 -24.17 -3.49 -5.66
C ALA A 94 -24.75 -2.29 -4.89
N HIS A 95 -24.97 -1.15 -5.56
CA HIS A 95 -25.42 0.10 -4.95
C HIS A 95 -26.92 0.37 -5.10
N VAL A 96 -27.66 -0.44 -5.85
CA VAL A 96 -29.11 -0.24 -6.00
C VAL A 96 -29.82 -0.35 -4.64
N GLU A 97 -30.61 0.67 -4.32
CA GLU A 97 -31.37 0.73 -3.07
C GLU A 97 -32.61 -0.17 -3.15
N GLY A 98 -32.84 -0.93 -2.09
CA GLY A 98 -34.06 -1.70 -1.90
C GLY A 98 -35.23 -0.84 -1.42
N PRO A 99 -36.41 -1.45 -1.22
CA PRO A 99 -37.58 -0.75 -0.69
C PRO A 99 -37.37 -0.22 0.75
N ASP A 100 -36.36 -0.72 1.46
CA ASP A 100 -35.97 -0.28 2.79
C ASP A 100 -34.87 0.80 2.78
N GLY A 101 -34.49 1.30 1.60
CA GLY A 101 -33.41 2.29 1.41
C GLY A 101 -32.00 1.74 1.64
N LYS A 102 -31.84 0.43 1.87
CA LYS A 102 -30.50 -0.17 1.98
C LYS A 102 -30.00 -0.58 0.60
N ILE A 103 -28.72 -0.30 0.33
CA ILE A 103 -28.08 -0.79 -0.88
C ILE A 103 -28.00 -2.33 -0.88
N ALA A 104 -28.12 -2.94 -2.07
CA ALA A 104 -28.13 -4.39 -2.27
C ALA A 104 -26.92 -5.08 -1.60
N LEU A 105 -25.71 -4.51 -1.75
CA LEU A 105 -24.49 -5.09 -1.16
C LEU A 105 -24.56 -5.15 0.38
N ALA A 106 -25.16 -4.15 1.03
CA ALA A 106 -25.28 -4.13 2.48
C ALA A 106 -26.31 -5.17 2.98
N ALA A 107 -27.46 -5.26 2.28
CA ALA A 107 -28.56 -6.16 2.60
C ALA A 107 -28.29 -7.63 2.21
N ALA A 108 -27.34 -7.89 1.31
CA ALA A 108 -27.13 -9.22 0.77
C ALA A 108 -26.72 -10.27 1.83
N THR A 109 -27.21 -11.50 1.62
CA THR A 109 -26.82 -12.70 2.36
C THR A 109 -25.34 -13.03 2.13
N PRO A 110 -24.68 -13.78 3.05
CA PRO A 110 -23.22 -13.91 3.05
C PRO A 110 -22.61 -14.44 1.74
N VAL A 111 -23.22 -15.44 1.08
CA VAL A 111 -22.68 -15.95 -0.20
C VAL A 111 -22.92 -14.95 -1.31
N SER A 112 -24.13 -14.42 -1.46
CA SER A 112 -24.45 -13.41 -2.49
C SER A 112 -23.59 -12.14 -2.36
N LYS A 113 -23.34 -11.69 -1.12
CA LYS A 113 -22.41 -10.60 -0.80
C LYS A 113 -20.98 -10.93 -1.21
N HIS A 114 -20.54 -12.17 -1.01
CA HIS A 114 -19.23 -12.63 -1.45
C HIS A 114 -19.13 -12.64 -2.99
N GLU A 115 -20.14 -13.12 -3.71
CA GLU A 115 -20.15 -13.11 -5.19
C GLU A 115 -20.03 -11.68 -5.74
N MET A 116 -20.78 -10.71 -5.18
CA MET A 116 -20.62 -9.30 -5.54
C MET A 116 -19.22 -8.78 -5.24
N ARG A 117 -18.68 -9.08 -4.05
CA ARG A 117 -17.34 -8.65 -3.63
C ARG A 117 -16.26 -9.16 -4.57
N VAL A 118 -16.33 -10.44 -4.97
CA VAL A 118 -15.38 -11.05 -5.93
C VAL A 118 -15.39 -10.29 -7.24
N MET A 119 -16.59 -9.96 -7.75
CA MET A 119 -16.77 -9.23 -8.99
C MET A 119 -16.45 -7.73 -8.89
N LEU A 120 -16.28 -7.19 -7.68
CA LEU A 120 -15.85 -5.81 -7.42
C LEU A 120 -14.33 -5.66 -7.22
N ARG A 121 -13.57 -6.77 -7.24
CA ARG A 121 -12.12 -6.72 -7.10
C ARG A 121 -11.47 -6.02 -8.31
N LEU A 122 -10.54 -5.09 -8.07
CA LEU A 122 -9.73 -4.51 -9.14
C LEU A 122 -8.95 -5.63 -9.85
N PHE A 123 -9.00 -5.66 -11.18
CA PHE A 123 -8.37 -6.70 -12.00
C PHE A 123 -8.74 -8.12 -11.55
N ASN A 124 -9.96 -8.31 -11.05
CA ASN A 124 -10.51 -9.57 -10.51
C ASN A 124 -9.69 -10.21 -9.37
N THR A 125 -8.73 -9.48 -8.79
CA THR A 125 -7.78 -10.05 -7.81
C THR A 125 -7.53 -9.14 -6.63
N LEU A 126 -7.72 -7.82 -6.74
CA LEU A 126 -7.37 -6.87 -5.68
C LEU A 126 -8.60 -6.30 -4.99
N GLU A 127 -8.63 -6.42 -3.67
CA GLU A 127 -9.60 -5.76 -2.81
C GLU A 127 -8.89 -4.64 -2.04
N VAL A 128 -9.30 -3.39 -2.26
CA VAL A 128 -8.71 -2.25 -1.57
C VAL A 128 -9.24 -2.20 -0.14
N VAL A 129 -8.34 -2.20 0.85
CA VAL A 129 -8.71 -2.27 2.27
C VAL A 129 -9.31 -0.94 2.76
N ASN A 130 -8.82 0.19 2.25
CA ASN A 130 -9.27 1.52 2.63
C ASN A 130 -9.66 2.32 1.39
N GLN A 131 -10.84 2.93 1.41
CA GLN A 131 -11.30 3.80 0.31
C GLN A 131 -10.36 5.00 0.07
N ARG A 132 -9.62 5.44 1.10
CA ARG A 132 -8.64 6.52 0.97
C ARG A 132 -7.25 5.94 0.71
N PRO A 133 -6.50 6.51 -0.26
CA PRO A 133 -5.13 6.10 -0.51
C PRO A 133 -4.26 6.38 0.73
N ALA A 134 -3.28 5.51 0.96
CA ALA A 134 -2.25 5.70 1.97
C ALA A 134 -1.28 6.84 1.59
N TYR A 135 -1.15 7.12 0.29
CA TYR A 135 -0.34 8.20 -0.25
C TYR A 135 -0.89 8.65 -1.60
N THR A 136 -0.87 9.96 -1.84
CA THR A 136 -1.23 10.58 -3.12
C THR A 136 -0.15 11.57 -3.54
N ASN A 137 0.30 11.47 -4.79
CA ASN A 137 1.15 12.47 -5.43
C ASN A 137 0.40 13.11 -6.59
N PRO A 138 -0.09 14.36 -6.45
CA PRO A 138 -0.79 15.07 -7.51
C PRO A 138 0.05 15.32 -8.78
N GLN A 139 1.37 15.45 -8.67
CA GLN A 139 2.23 15.77 -9.82
C GLN A 139 2.42 14.58 -10.77
N SER A 140 2.42 13.37 -10.22
CA SER A 140 2.54 12.13 -10.98
C SER A 140 1.20 11.39 -11.09
N ASP A 141 0.13 11.99 -10.58
CA ASP A 141 -1.18 11.37 -10.43
C ASP A 141 -1.07 9.91 -9.93
N THR A 142 -0.25 9.73 -8.91
CA THR A 142 0.07 8.42 -8.34
C THR A 142 -0.64 8.29 -7.00
N GLN A 143 -1.34 7.18 -6.82
CA GLN A 143 -2.02 6.82 -5.58
C GLN A 143 -1.53 5.45 -5.12
N ILE A 144 -1.30 5.30 -3.81
CA ILE A 144 -0.85 4.05 -3.22
C ILE A 144 -1.90 3.56 -2.23
N PHE A 145 -2.34 2.33 -2.39
CA PHE A 145 -3.32 1.67 -1.54
C PHE A 145 -2.75 0.42 -0.89
N TYR A 146 -3.19 0.15 0.34
CA TYR A 146 -3.09 -1.18 0.93
C TYR A 146 -4.24 -2.03 0.38
N ALA A 147 -3.91 -3.20 -0.14
CA ALA A 147 -4.89 -4.09 -0.75
C ALA A 147 -4.66 -5.55 -0.33
N LEU A 148 -5.69 -6.36 -0.51
CA LEU A 148 -5.64 -7.80 -0.42
C LEU A 148 -5.71 -8.39 -1.81
N ARG A 149 -4.72 -9.21 -2.16
CA ARG A 149 -4.69 -9.95 -3.41
C ARG A 149 -5.24 -11.35 -3.19
N TYR A 150 -6.22 -11.72 -3.99
CA TYR A 150 -6.80 -13.06 -4.03
C TYR A 150 -6.40 -13.75 -5.34
N ASP A 151 -6.56 -15.06 -5.37
CA ASP A 151 -6.48 -15.79 -6.62
C ASP A 151 -7.63 -15.34 -7.54
N PRO A 152 -7.39 -15.23 -8.86
CA PRO A 152 -8.45 -14.89 -9.79
C PRO A 152 -9.55 -15.94 -9.70
N PRO A 153 -10.83 -15.55 -9.85
CA PRO A 153 -11.91 -16.51 -9.91
C PRO A 153 -11.64 -17.52 -11.04
N PRO A 154 -12.00 -18.80 -10.86
CA PRO A 154 -11.86 -19.81 -11.91
C PRO A 154 -12.54 -19.26 -13.17
N GLN A 155 -11.76 -19.09 -14.24
CA GLN A 155 -12.33 -18.66 -15.51
C GLN A 155 -13.24 -19.79 -16.00
N HIS A 156 -14.55 -19.60 -15.95
CA HIS A 156 -15.43 -20.32 -16.86
C HIS A 156 -15.14 -19.75 -18.25
N ASN A 157 -14.42 -20.53 -19.05
CA ASN A 157 -14.00 -20.18 -20.41
C ASN A 157 -15.15 -19.50 -21.17
N GLY A 158 -14.96 -18.23 -21.58
CA GLY A 158 -15.73 -17.67 -22.70
C GLY A 158 -16.34 -16.26 -22.60
N GLN A 159 -16.28 -15.51 -21.48
CA GLN A 159 -17.10 -14.28 -21.38
C GLN A 159 -16.42 -12.96 -21.00
N TYR A 160 -15.09 -12.90 -20.89
CA TYR A 160 -14.41 -11.61 -20.92
C TYR A 160 -14.03 -11.29 -22.35
N THR A 161 -14.98 -10.76 -23.10
CA THR A 161 -14.73 -10.14 -24.41
C THR A 161 -13.72 -9.03 -24.17
N ILE A 162 -12.46 -9.28 -24.54
CA ILE A 162 -11.58 -8.23 -24.99
C ILE A 162 -12.39 -7.49 -26.05
N LEU A 163 -12.56 -6.17 -25.93
CA LEU A 163 -13.41 -5.31 -26.78
C LEU A 163 -13.01 -5.28 -28.28
N HIS A 164 -12.29 -6.30 -28.78
CA HIS A 164 -11.95 -6.53 -30.17
C HIS A 164 -12.23 -7.98 -30.58
N GLU A 165 -13.48 -8.40 -30.49
CA GLU A 165 -13.96 -9.42 -31.42
C GLU A 165 -15.03 -8.78 -32.31
N GLU A 166 -14.68 -8.64 -33.58
CA GLU A 166 -15.61 -8.29 -34.64
C GLU A 166 -16.79 -9.28 -34.60
N LYS A 167 -18.00 -8.74 -34.62
CA LYS A 167 -19.24 -9.52 -34.68
C LYS A 167 -19.14 -10.52 -35.85
N LYS A 168 -19.08 -11.81 -35.54
CA LYS A 168 -19.60 -12.81 -36.46
C LYS A 168 -21.11 -12.81 -36.32
N ASP A 169 -21.77 -12.21 -37.31
CA ASP A 169 -23.20 -12.35 -37.52
C ASP A 169 -23.54 -13.84 -37.64
N GLY A 170 -24.37 -14.32 -36.72
CA GLY A 170 -24.70 -15.73 -36.58
C GLY A 170 -25.65 -15.93 -35.42
N ASP A 171 -26.85 -15.39 -35.57
CA ASP A 171 -28.02 -15.62 -34.74
C ASP A 171 -28.22 -17.15 -34.55
N ASN A 172 -27.92 -17.65 -33.35
CA ASN A 172 -28.21 -19.01 -32.93
C ASN A 172 -28.28 -19.04 -31.40
N ASP A 173 -29.48 -18.74 -30.91
CA ASP A 173 -29.95 -18.92 -29.53
C ASP A 173 -29.95 -20.42 -29.18
N TYR A 174 -28.77 -21.01 -29.00
CA TYR A 174 -28.61 -22.35 -28.45
C TYR A 174 -28.56 -22.26 -26.93
N LEU A 175 -29.59 -22.85 -26.32
CA LEU A 175 -29.67 -23.34 -24.94
C LEU A 175 -28.30 -23.36 -24.24
N GLU A 176 -28.05 -22.36 -23.39
CA GLU A 176 -26.96 -22.45 -22.41
C GLU A 176 -27.30 -23.58 -21.44
N ASP A 177 -26.57 -24.69 -21.56
CA ASP A 177 -26.58 -25.87 -20.72
C ASP A 177 -26.36 -25.51 -19.23
N ILE A 178 -27.43 -25.13 -18.54
CA ILE A 178 -27.55 -25.40 -17.11
C ILE A 178 -27.89 -26.88 -17.05
N ASP A 179 -26.88 -27.71 -16.76
CA ASP A 179 -26.98 -29.16 -16.59
C ASP A 179 -28.32 -29.55 -15.94
N ASP A 180 -29.21 -30.03 -16.79
CA ASP A 180 -30.54 -30.49 -16.42
C ASP A 180 -30.43 -31.91 -15.83
N GLN A 181 -29.70 -32.05 -14.73
CA GLN A 181 -29.76 -33.25 -13.88
C GLN A 181 -31.06 -33.31 -13.07
N SER A 182 -32.12 -32.64 -13.52
CA SER A 182 -33.48 -32.89 -13.04
C SER A 182 -34.19 -33.84 -14.01
N PHE A 183 -33.83 -35.13 -13.95
CA PHE A 183 -34.66 -36.19 -14.53
C PHE A 183 -36.03 -36.16 -13.85
N VAL A 184 -36.99 -35.46 -14.47
CA VAL A 184 -38.40 -35.46 -14.05
C VAL A 184 -39.02 -36.78 -14.50
N SER A 185 -38.83 -37.83 -13.71
CA SER A 185 -39.72 -39.00 -13.73
C SER A 185 -40.82 -38.79 -12.69
N ALA A 186 -42.06 -38.97 -13.11
CA ALA A 186 -43.29 -38.62 -12.39
C ALA A 186 -43.48 -39.38 -11.06
N VAL A 187 -42.77 -38.97 -9.99
CA VAL A 187 -42.93 -39.51 -8.64
C VAL A 187 -43.03 -38.38 -7.60
N SER A 188 -43.95 -38.59 -6.64
CA SER A 188 -44.50 -37.71 -5.59
C SER A 188 -43.75 -36.43 -5.19
N ARG A 189 -44.47 -35.30 -5.28
CA ARG A 189 -44.02 -33.90 -5.06
C ARG A 189 -43.55 -33.57 -3.64
N HIS A 190 -43.78 -34.43 -2.65
CA HIS A 190 -43.40 -34.16 -1.26
C HIS A 190 -41.98 -34.60 -0.88
N SER A 191 -41.40 -35.59 -1.58
CA SER A 191 -40.09 -36.14 -1.21
C SER A 191 -38.90 -35.41 -1.87
N LEU A 192 -39.11 -34.76 -3.02
CA LEU A 192 -38.05 -34.06 -3.76
C LEU A 192 -37.66 -32.73 -3.11
N ARG A 193 -38.62 -32.05 -2.47
CA ARG A 193 -38.43 -30.75 -1.81
C ARG A 193 -37.38 -30.83 -0.69
N SER A 194 -37.43 -31.89 0.11
CA SER A 194 -36.44 -32.17 1.16
C SER A 194 -35.04 -32.48 0.60
N THR A 195 -34.94 -33.20 -0.53
CA THR A 195 -33.64 -33.61 -1.09
C THR A 195 -32.92 -32.49 -1.86
N LEU A 196 -33.66 -31.64 -2.56
CA LEU A 196 -33.09 -30.48 -3.29
C LEU A 196 -32.61 -29.39 -2.33
N THR A 197 -33.40 -29.09 -1.30
CA THR A 197 -33.00 -28.18 -0.21
C THR A 197 -31.81 -28.72 0.57
N SER A 198 -31.76 -30.02 0.88
CA SER A 198 -30.61 -30.61 1.59
C SER A 198 -29.31 -30.54 0.76
N ARG A 199 -29.39 -30.79 -0.56
CA ARG A 199 -28.22 -30.67 -1.45
C ARG A 199 -27.78 -29.22 -1.63
N SER A 200 -28.71 -28.29 -1.84
CA SER A 200 -28.37 -26.87 -1.97
C SER A 200 -27.80 -26.32 -0.66
N GLN A 201 -28.35 -26.68 0.50
CA GLN A 201 -27.81 -26.31 1.81
C GLN A 201 -26.39 -26.87 2.02
N HIS A 202 -26.10 -28.10 1.61
CA HIS A 202 -24.74 -28.64 1.64
C HIS A 202 -23.77 -27.79 0.80
N THR A 203 -24.17 -27.38 -0.41
CA THR A 203 -23.33 -26.49 -1.25
C THR A 203 -23.15 -25.09 -0.65
N ILE A 204 -24.16 -24.56 0.06
CA ILE A 204 -24.09 -23.27 0.75
C ILE A 204 -23.14 -23.35 1.93
N GLU A 205 -23.24 -24.39 2.77
CA GLU A 205 -22.31 -24.60 3.90
C GLU A 205 -20.86 -24.75 3.43
N GLU A 206 -20.63 -25.46 2.34
CA GLU A 206 -19.32 -25.58 1.71
C GLU A 206 -18.81 -24.22 1.22
N LYS A 207 -19.65 -23.43 0.54
CA LYS A 207 -19.29 -22.06 0.15
C LYS A 207 -19.00 -21.17 1.35
N LEU A 208 -19.82 -21.20 2.40
CA LEU A 208 -19.56 -20.45 3.64
C LEU A 208 -18.26 -20.89 4.32
N ARG A 209 -17.92 -22.18 4.25
CA ARG A 209 -16.64 -22.69 4.75
C ARG A 209 -15.48 -22.21 3.87
N HIS A 210 -15.65 -22.15 2.55
CA HIS A 210 -14.68 -21.60 1.62
C HIS A 210 -14.46 -20.10 1.87
N ILE A 211 -15.52 -19.30 1.95
CA ILE A 211 -15.49 -17.86 2.24
C ILE A 211 -14.75 -17.58 3.55
N ARG A 212 -15.00 -18.37 4.61
CA ARG A 212 -14.31 -18.24 5.90
C ARG A 212 -12.82 -18.60 5.84
N LYS A 213 -12.42 -19.46 4.89
CA LYS A 213 -11.03 -19.88 4.68
C LYS A 213 -10.29 -18.99 3.70
N GLU A 214 -11.00 -18.26 2.84
CA GLU A 214 -10.42 -17.33 1.86
C GLU A 214 -9.63 -16.25 2.61
N LYS A 215 -8.34 -16.15 2.32
CA LYS A 215 -7.45 -15.13 2.89
C LYS A 215 -6.68 -14.47 1.76
N GLY A 216 -6.86 -13.16 1.64
CA GLY A 216 -6.08 -12.37 0.71
C GLY A 216 -4.63 -12.22 1.18
N GLN A 217 -3.70 -12.21 0.23
CA GLN A 217 -2.32 -11.82 0.45
C GLN A 217 -2.23 -10.30 0.57
N GLN A 218 -1.59 -9.80 1.62
CA GLN A 218 -1.36 -8.36 1.77
C GLN A 218 -0.39 -7.85 0.70
N VAL A 219 -0.84 -6.83 -0.04
CA VAL A 219 -0.08 -6.20 -1.12
C VAL A 219 -0.21 -4.68 -1.06
N ILE A 220 0.71 -4.01 -1.75
CA ILE A 220 0.61 -2.59 -2.06
C ILE A 220 0.19 -2.46 -3.53
N ALA A 221 -0.87 -1.70 -3.79
CA ALA A 221 -1.31 -1.35 -5.14
C ALA A 221 -0.95 0.11 -5.42
N LYS A 222 -0.08 0.35 -6.40
CA LYS A 222 0.30 1.68 -6.88
C LYS A 222 -0.44 1.94 -8.20
N LEU A 223 -1.42 2.83 -8.15
CA LEU A 223 -2.23 3.24 -9.29
C LEU A 223 -1.70 4.56 -9.85
N THR A 224 -1.65 4.71 -11.17
CA THR A 224 -1.27 5.95 -11.84
C THR A 224 -1.83 6.04 -13.25
N SER A 225 -2.15 7.24 -13.71
CA SER A 225 -2.48 7.52 -15.12
C SER A 225 -1.27 7.46 -16.06
N ARG A 226 -0.06 7.55 -15.50
CA ARG A 226 1.16 7.81 -16.26
C ARG A 226 1.98 6.56 -16.52
N SER A 227 2.15 6.22 -17.80
CA SER A 227 2.99 5.09 -18.23
C SER A 227 4.46 5.29 -17.85
N ASP A 228 4.98 6.52 -17.95
CA ASP A 228 6.38 6.83 -17.67
C ASP A 228 6.76 6.58 -16.20
N VAL A 229 5.80 6.68 -15.28
CA VAL A 229 6.01 6.34 -13.86
C VAL A 229 6.21 4.84 -13.68
N VAL A 230 5.45 4.03 -14.40
CA VAL A 230 5.53 2.57 -14.37
C VAL A 230 6.79 2.08 -15.06
N GLU A 231 7.04 2.57 -16.28
CA GLU A 231 8.24 2.24 -17.03
C GLU A 231 9.51 2.59 -16.25
N ARG A 232 9.55 3.75 -15.60
CA ARG A 232 10.69 4.15 -14.76
C ARG A 232 10.90 3.21 -13.58
N GLU A 233 9.82 2.84 -12.87
CA GLU A 233 9.88 1.88 -11.76
C GLU A 233 10.46 0.53 -12.22
N LEU A 234 9.96 -0.01 -13.34
CA LEU A 234 10.41 -1.28 -13.91
C LEU A 234 11.84 -1.20 -14.44
N LYS A 235 12.17 -0.12 -15.16
CA LYS A 235 13.49 0.12 -15.75
C LYS A 235 14.57 0.23 -14.68
N VAL A 236 14.36 1.03 -13.63
CA VAL A 236 15.34 1.17 -12.54
C VAL A 236 15.63 -0.18 -11.89
N ARG A 237 14.59 -1.00 -11.64
CA ARG A 237 14.77 -2.33 -11.05
C ARG A 237 15.53 -3.29 -11.96
N LYS A 238 15.21 -3.28 -13.26
CA LYS A 238 15.84 -4.14 -14.26
C LYS A 238 17.28 -3.76 -14.51
N ASP A 239 17.54 -2.49 -14.83
CA ASP A 239 18.85 -2.00 -15.28
C ASP A 239 19.89 -2.02 -14.15
N HIS A 240 19.44 -1.84 -12.90
CA HIS A 240 20.30 -1.89 -11.72
C HIS A 240 20.16 -3.22 -10.95
N HIS A 241 19.56 -4.24 -11.56
CA HIS A 241 19.47 -5.61 -11.03
C HIS A 241 19.02 -5.66 -9.55
N LEU A 242 17.98 -4.89 -9.21
CA LEU A 242 17.56 -4.75 -7.82
C LEU A 242 16.95 -6.05 -7.28
N SER A 243 17.54 -6.57 -6.20
CA SER A 243 17.12 -7.83 -5.60
C SER A 243 15.84 -7.67 -4.76
N ARG A 244 14.89 -8.59 -4.95
CA ARG A 244 13.66 -8.71 -4.13
C ARG A 244 13.90 -8.91 -2.63
N HIS A 245 15.15 -9.17 -2.23
CA HIS A 245 15.53 -9.26 -0.82
C HIS A 245 15.60 -7.89 -0.14
N TYR A 246 15.89 -6.83 -0.90
CA TYR A 246 16.16 -5.48 -0.40
C TYR A 246 15.15 -4.43 -0.91
N VAL A 247 14.39 -4.74 -1.96
CA VAL A 247 13.26 -3.94 -2.44
C VAL A 247 12.01 -4.82 -2.58
N PRO A 248 10.79 -4.30 -2.40
CA PRO A 248 9.56 -5.10 -2.53
C PRO A 248 9.47 -5.81 -3.87
N ALA A 249 9.06 -7.08 -3.88
CA ALA A 249 8.84 -7.80 -5.13
C ALA A 249 7.63 -7.21 -5.87
N ILE A 250 7.76 -6.99 -7.19
CA ILE A 250 6.60 -6.73 -8.05
C ILE A 250 5.91 -8.07 -8.28
N ILE A 251 4.59 -8.10 -8.05
CA ILE A 251 3.76 -9.29 -8.21
C ILE A 251 3.09 -9.26 -9.58
N SER A 252 2.47 -8.15 -9.95
CA SER A 252 1.86 -7.94 -11.27
C SER A 252 1.88 -6.48 -11.69
N VAL A 253 1.74 -6.25 -12.99
CA VAL A 253 1.51 -4.94 -13.59
C VAL A 253 0.27 -5.05 -14.47
N HIS A 254 -0.70 -4.18 -14.26
CA HIS A 254 -1.93 -4.13 -15.02
C HIS A 254 -2.04 -2.78 -15.75
N HIS A 255 -2.70 -2.79 -16.91
CA HIS A 255 -3.00 -1.63 -17.72
C HIS A 255 -4.52 -1.55 -17.91
N THR A 256 -5.14 -0.46 -17.43
CA THR A 256 -6.60 -0.28 -17.37
C THR A 256 -7.22 0.22 -18.67
N VAL A 257 -6.46 0.45 -19.75
CA VAL A 257 -7.05 0.70 -21.09
C VAL A 257 -7.99 -0.44 -21.53
N GLN A 258 -7.89 -1.61 -20.89
CA GLN A 258 -8.79 -2.76 -21.10
C GLN A 258 -10.00 -2.83 -20.14
N HIS A 259 -10.13 -1.91 -19.18
CA HIS A 259 -11.21 -1.92 -18.17
C HIS A 259 -11.87 -0.55 -18.06
N ALA A 260 -12.68 -0.20 -19.07
CA ALA A 260 -13.47 1.04 -19.20
C ALA A 260 -14.30 1.43 -17.95
N ALA A 261 -14.47 0.50 -17.03
CA ALA A 261 -15.25 0.67 -15.81
C ALA A 261 -14.63 1.53 -14.72
N TYR A 262 -13.31 1.66 -14.72
CA TYR A 262 -12.64 2.52 -13.75
C TYR A 262 -12.68 3.99 -14.17
N SER A 263 -12.84 4.25 -15.47
CA SER A 263 -12.76 5.57 -16.08
C SER A 263 -13.85 6.54 -15.60
N GLU A 264 -15.05 6.06 -15.23
CA GLU A 264 -16.15 6.91 -14.78
C GLU A 264 -16.13 7.18 -13.26
N ALA A 265 -15.51 6.31 -12.45
CA ALA A 265 -15.43 6.47 -10.99
C ALA A 265 -14.09 7.04 -10.51
N MET A 266 -13.03 6.92 -11.31
CA MET A 266 -11.69 7.41 -11.06
C MET A 266 -11.18 7.99 -12.38
N ALA A 267 -10.92 9.30 -12.43
CA ALA A 267 -10.28 9.92 -13.58
C ALA A 267 -8.95 9.19 -13.90
N GLU A 268 -9.01 8.33 -14.91
CA GLU A 268 -7.96 7.60 -15.65
C GLU A 268 -6.70 7.10 -14.92
N PRO A 269 -6.71 6.23 -13.89
CA PRO A 269 -5.51 5.48 -13.56
C PRO A 269 -5.26 4.39 -14.61
N GLY A 270 -4.55 4.73 -15.68
CA GLY A 270 -4.09 3.88 -16.79
C GLY A 270 -3.34 2.61 -16.36
N TYR A 271 -2.69 2.61 -15.19
CA TYR A 271 -1.79 1.53 -14.78
C TYR A 271 -1.90 1.20 -13.28
N CYS A 272 -1.67 -0.07 -12.93
CA CYS A 272 -1.54 -0.54 -11.56
C CYS A 272 -0.33 -1.47 -11.41
N ILE A 273 0.58 -1.13 -10.49
CA ILE A 273 1.66 -2.03 -10.07
C ILE A 273 1.27 -2.62 -8.72
N THR A 274 1.20 -3.94 -8.64
CA THR A 274 1.03 -4.64 -7.37
C THR A 274 2.38 -5.13 -6.87
N MET A 275 2.64 -4.91 -5.59
CA MET A 275 3.88 -5.31 -4.94
C MET A 275 3.61 -5.99 -3.61
N GLU A 276 4.59 -6.73 -3.12
CA GLU A 276 4.61 -7.25 -1.76
C GLU A 276 4.31 -6.13 -0.73
N GLY A 277 3.38 -6.40 0.19
CA GLY A 277 3.01 -5.46 1.26
C GLY A 277 3.95 -5.53 2.45
N ALA A 278 4.29 -4.37 3.03
CA ALA A 278 5.03 -4.29 4.27
C ALA A 278 4.10 -4.50 5.47
N ASP A 279 4.56 -5.20 6.51
CA ASP A 279 3.83 -5.33 7.78
C ASP A 279 3.64 -3.96 8.46
N THR A 280 4.67 -3.12 8.37
CA THR A 280 4.70 -1.75 8.89
C THR A 280 5.87 -0.98 8.27
N THR A 281 5.85 0.35 8.36
CA THR A 281 6.99 1.19 8.00
C THR A 281 7.90 1.45 9.21
N ALA A 282 9.17 1.81 8.98
CA ALA A 282 10.06 2.24 10.06
C ALA A 282 9.49 3.46 10.78
N GLU A 283 8.83 4.37 10.06
CA GLU A 283 8.15 5.53 10.65
C GLU A 283 7.12 5.13 11.70
N ASN A 284 6.18 4.26 11.33
CA ASN A 284 5.14 3.80 12.26
C ASN A 284 5.75 3.04 13.43
N LEU A 285 6.71 2.15 13.18
CA LEU A 285 7.35 1.38 14.24
C LEU A 285 8.14 2.27 15.20
N MET A 286 8.90 3.25 14.71
CA MET A 286 9.64 4.20 15.56
C MET A 286 8.70 5.03 16.43
N LEU A 287 7.54 5.46 15.87
CA LEU A 287 6.52 6.18 16.64
C LEU A 287 5.94 5.31 17.77
N ASP A 288 5.62 4.04 17.49
CA ASP A 288 5.08 3.13 18.49
C ASP A 288 6.12 2.79 19.58
N MET A 289 7.37 2.58 19.18
CA MET A 289 8.46 2.34 20.12
C MET A 289 8.69 3.54 21.04
N ARG A 290 8.70 4.77 20.49
CA ARG A 290 8.77 6.02 21.27
C ARG A 290 7.62 6.11 22.28
N LYS A 291 6.37 5.85 21.87
CA LYS A 291 5.21 5.86 22.78
C LYS A 291 5.35 4.84 23.90
N SER A 292 6.00 3.71 23.63
CA SER A 292 6.27 2.67 24.63
C SER A 292 7.56 2.87 25.44
N GLY A 293 8.29 3.98 25.23
CA GLY A 293 9.58 4.23 25.88
C GLY A 293 10.71 3.27 25.47
N LYS A 294 10.57 2.58 24.33
CA LYS A 294 11.56 1.64 23.80
C LYS A 294 12.38 2.27 22.68
N GLN A 295 13.66 1.93 22.63
CA GLN A 295 14.54 2.33 21.54
C GLN A 295 14.36 1.42 20.33
N PHE A 296 14.57 1.98 19.13
CA PHE A 296 14.49 1.21 17.90
C PHE A 296 15.68 0.22 17.79
N PRO A 297 15.49 -1.05 17.38
CA PRO A 297 16.54 -2.05 17.50
C PRO A 297 17.73 -1.79 16.57
N VAL A 298 18.96 -1.82 17.10
CA VAL A 298 20.21 -1.67 16.32
C VAL A 298 20.31 -2.71 15.19
N LYS A 299 19.87 -3.96 15.44
CA LYS A 299 19.81 -5.01 14.40
C LYS A 299 18.90 -4.63 13.23
N ALA A 300 17.82 -3.88 13.48
CA ALA A 300 16.93 -3.38 12.42
C ALA A 300 17.63 -2.29 11.61
N LEU A 301 18.29 -1.32 12.28
CA LEU A 301 19.11 -0.31 11.60
C LEU A 301 20.15 -0.95 10.68
N LYS A 302 20.89 -1.95 11.17
CA LYS A 302 21.87 -2.70 10.36
C LYS A 302 21.23 -3.29 9.09
N ARG A 303 20.06 -3.93 9.21
CA ARG A 303 19.33 -4.52 8.07
C ARG A 303 18.82 -3.48 7.07
N ILE A 304 18.37 -2.32 7.57
CA ILE A 304 18.01 -1.17 6.74
C ILE A 304 19.24 -0.68 5.97
N GLY A 305 20.38 -0.51 6.66
CA GLY A 305 21.63 -0.09 6.04
C GLY A 305 22.15 -1.08 4.99
N ILE A 306 21.97 -2.39 5.17
CA ILE A 306 22.30 -3.41 4.15
C ILE A 306 21.44 -3.23 2.90
N SER A 307 20.16 -2.87 3.05
CA SER A 307 19.28 -2.64 1.89
C SER A 307 19.68 -1.40 1.10
N LEU A 308 20.17 -0.37 1.81
CA LEU A 308 20.70 0.84 1.20
C LEU A 308 22.06 0.60 0.53
N LEU A 309 22.94 -0.21 1.16
CA LEU A 309 24.18 -0.67 0.56
C LEU A 309 23.92 -1.39 -0.77
N HIS A 310 22.92 -2.27 -0.83
CA HIS A 310 22.54 -2.95 -2.07
C HIS A 310 22.30 -1.94 -3.20
N MET A 311 21.53 -0.88 -2.97
CA MET A 311 21.29 0.15 -4.00
C MET A 311 22.57 0.85 -4.45
N HIS A 312 23.44 1.23 -3.50
CA HIS A 312 24.71 1.92 -3.80
C HIS A 312 25.68 1.04 -4.59
N GLU A 313 25.77 -0.25 -4.27
CA GLU A 313 26.61 -1.22 -5.00
C GLU A 313 26.10 -1.50 -6.42
N HIS A 314 24.83 -1.21 -6.68
CA HIS A 314 24.22 -1.29 -8.01
C HIS A 314 24.19 0.07 -8.74
N GLY A 315 24.96 1.05 -8.25
CA GLY A 315 25.23 2.29 -8.97
C GLY A 315 24.13 3.34 -8.89
N ILE A 316 23.21 3.24 -7.92
CA ILE A 316 22.12 4.23 -7.73
C ILE A 316 22.07 4.77 -6.31
N VAL A 317 21.56 5.99 -6.20
CA VAL A 317 21.22 6.68 -4.96
C VAL A 317 19.71 6.72 -4.85
N HIS A 318 19.17 6.37 -3.68
CA HIS A 318 17.74 6.38 -3.43
C HIS A 318 17.15 7.78 -3.60
N GLY A 319 17.81 8.80 -3.04
CA GLY A 319 17.49 10.23 -3.23
C GLY A 319 16.32 10.74 -2.37
N ASP A 320 15.42 9.84 -1.99
CA ASP A 320 14.33 10.09 -1.01
C ASP A 320 14.39 9.10 0.15
N PHE A 321 15.59 8.76 0.62
CA PHE A 321 15.73 7.78 1.70
C PHE A 321 15.18 8.38 3.01
N GLY A 322 14.41 7.61 3.76
CA GLY A 322 13.75 8.08 4.96
C GLY A 322 12.89 7.03 5.64
N THR A 323 12.41 7.30 6.86
CA THR A 323 11.60 6.33 7.63
C THR A 323 10.30 5.91 6.95
N HIS A 324 9.75 6.76 6.07
CA HIS A 324 8.54 6.49 5.30
C HIS A 324 8.80 5.55 4.09
N ASN A 325 10.03 5.52 3.58
CA ASN A 325 10.46 4.66 2.47
C ASN A 325 11.17 3.38 2.95
N ILE A 326 10.97 2.99 4.20
CA ILE A 326 11.54 1.78 4.80
C ILE A 326 10.39 0.90 5.29
N GLY A 327 10.22 -0.28 4.69
CA GLY A 327 9.19 -1.24 5.07
C GLY A 327 9.78 -2.47 5.78
N LYS A 328 9.06 -2.99 6.77
CA LYS A 328 9.34 -4.28 7.42
C LYS A 328 8.55 -5.39 6.73
N PHE A 329 9.23 -6.48 6.39
CA PHE A 329 8.68 -7.64 5.68
C PHE A 329 9.08 -8.91 6.43
N GLY A 330 8.29 -9.31 7.42
CA GLY A 330 8.62 -10.35 8.38
C GLY A 330 9.92 -10.04 9.12
N SER A 331 10.98 -10.81 8.82
CA SER A 331 12.32 -10.59 9.40
C SER A 331 13.19 -9.62 8.59
N ARG A 332 12.75 -9.21 7.40
CA ARG A 332 13.53 -8.37 6.49
C ARG A 332 13.10 -6.91 6.56
N TRP A 333 14.00 -6.04 6.12
CA TRP A 333 13.74 -4.63 5.89
C TRP A 333 14.03 -4.37 4.42
N LYS A 334 13.16 -3.60 3.76
CA LYS A 334 13.27 -3.30 2.33
C LYS A 334 13.02 -1.82 2.08
N LEU A 335 13.61 -1.30 1.00
CA LEU A 335 13.45 0.09 0.57
C LEU A 335 12.27 0.21 -0.40
N LEU A 336 11.37 1.13 -0.09
CA LEU A 336 10.19 1.47 -0.88
C LEU A 336 10.49 2.67 -1.79
N GLY A 337 9.67 2.94 -2.80
CA GLY A 337 9.80 4.17 -3.60
C GLY A 337 11.04 4.23 -4.51
N VAL A 338 11.58 3.08 -4.90
CA VAL A 338 12.84 2.98 -5.67
C VAL A 338 12.74 3.47 -7.11
N GLY A 339 11.55 3.58 -7.71
CA GLY A 339 11.40 4.06 -9.09
C GLY A 339 11.85 5.49 -9.32
N GLY A 340 12.04 6.30 -8.28
CA GLY A 340 12.65 7.63 -8.43
C GLY A 340 14.17 7.67 -8.22
N ALA A 341 14.80 6.53 -7.88
CA ALA A 341 16.24 6.47 -7.63
C ALA A 341 17.05 6.95 -8.84
N VAL A 342 18.21 7.53 -8.56
CA VAL A 342 19.03 8.25 -9.54
C VAL A 342 20.39 7.58 -9.64
N ALA A 343 20.87 7.35 -10.87
CA ALA A 343 22.21 6.81 -11.08
C ALA A 343 23.28 7.74 -10.49
N ILE A 344 24.31 7.16 -9.88
CA ILE A 344 25.42 7.91 -9.30
C ILE A 344 26.04 8.83 -10.37
N GLY A 345 26.32 10.08 -9.98
CA GLY A 345 26.83 11.14 -10.85
C GLY A 345 25.77 11.93 -11.62
N ARG A 346 24.51 11.46 -11.68
CA ARG A 346 23.42 12.20 -12.33
C ARG A 346 22.80 13.25 -11.40
N ALA A 347 22.15 14.25 -11.98
CA ALA A 347 21.47 15.31 -11.24
C ALA A 347 20.32 14.77 -10.37
N THR A 348 20.28 15.12 -9.09
CA THR A 348 19.17 14.83 -8.18
C THR A 348 17.97 15.72 -8.48
N ASP A 349 16.76 15.27 -8.10
CA ASP A 349 15.55 16.09 -8.17
C ASP A 349 15.34 16.85 -6.84
N PRO A 350 15.41 18.19 -6.83
CA PRO A 350 15.20 19.00 -5.61
C PRO A 350 13.80 18.91 -5.03
N GLY A 351 12.80 18.57 -5.87
CA GLY A 351 11.40 18.40 -5.43
C GLY A 351 11.12 17.04 -4.81
N ARG A 352 12.07 16.10 -4.88
CA ARG A 352 11.94 14.74 -4.38
C ARG A 352 12.79 14.55 -3.13
N GLY A 353 12.16 14.19 -2.03
CA GLY A 353 12.87 14.06 -0.77
C GLY A 353 12.18 14.77 0.37
N PHE A 354 12.44 14.28 1.59
CA PHE A 354 12.31 15.09 2.80
C PHE A 354 13.65 15.30 3.51
N TYR A 355 14.58 14.34 3.40
CA TYR A 355 15.85 14.31 4.16
C TYR A 355 17.03 14.85 3.37
N HIS A 356 16.87 16.03 2.78
CA HIS A 356 17.89 16.69 1.97
C HIS A 356 19.16 17.01 2.78
N PRO A 357 20.38 16.70 2.30
CA PRO A 357 21.61 17.04 2.99
C PRO A 357 22.00 18.52 2.82
N PRO A 358 22.87 19.08 3.68
CA PRO A 358 23.24 20.50 3.66
C PRO A 358 23.77 20.98 2.30
N GLU A 359 24.58 20.16 1.61
CA GLU A 359 25.16 20.50 0.31
C GLU A 359 24.14 20.66 -0.82
N SER A 360 22.91 20.17 -0.64
CA SER A 360 21.80 20.32 -1.58
C SER A 360 20.98 21.60 -1.35
N ILE A 361 21.34 22.41 -0.34
CA ILE A 361 20.60 23.62 0.04
C ILE A 361 21.51 24.83 -0.14
N VAL A 362 20.98 25.88 -0.77
CA VAL A 362 21.60 27.20 -0.84
C VAL A 362 20.84 28.13 0.10
N VAL A 363 21.58 28.84 0.95
CA VAL A 363 21.01 29.81 1.90
C VAL A 363 21.50 31.21 1.54
N GLU A 364 20.56 32.09 1.21
CA GLU A 364 20.82 33.48 0.89
C GLU A 364 20.28 34.39 2.01
N ASN A 365 21.16 35.25 2.53
CA ASN A 365 20.79 36.25 3.53
C ASN A 365 20.42 37.56 2.83
N LYS A 366 19.13 37.81 2.62
CA LYS A 366 18.65 39.09 2.06
C LYS A 366 18.41 40.08 3.18
N ARG A 367 19.09 41.23 3.12
CA ARG A 367 18.75 42.40 3.95
C ARG A 367 17.51 43.05 3.36
N VAL A 368 16.37 42.88 4.02
CA VAL A 368 15.15 43.62 3.65
C VAL A 368 15.25 45.02 4.22
N SER A 369 14.78 46.02 3.46
CA SER A 369 14.62 47.40 3.92
C SER A 369 13.82 47.40 5.22
N ILE A 370 14.39 48.04 6.26
CA ILE A 370 13.90 48.08 7.66
C ILE A 370 14.24 46.83 8.48
N GLY A 371 15.54 46.60 8.76
CA GLY A 371 16.07 45.85 9.92
C GLY A 371 15.75 44.35 10.04
N LYS A 372 14.78 43.81 9.29
CA LYS A 372 14.42 42.39 9.30
C LYS A 372 15.32 41.63 8.34
N LYS A 373 16.17 40.76 8.88
CA LYS A 373 16.91 39.77 8.10
C LYS A 373 15.92 38.73 7.59
N SER A 374 15.77 38.61 6.27
CA SER A 374 15.05 37.51 5.66
C SER A 374 16.06 36.46 5.24
N VAL A 375 15.85 35.21 5.65
CA VAL A 375 16.65 34.07 5.23
C VAL A 375 15.85 33.33 4.19
N GLU A 376 16.38 33.29 2.97
CA GLU A 376 15.82 32.50 1.88
C GLU A 376 16.66 31.24 1.73
N ALA A 377 16.01 30.09 1.65
CA ALA A 377 16.69 28.81 1.46
C ALA A 377 15.98 28.02 0.38
N THR A 378 16.77 27.55 -0.59
CA THR A 378 16.27 26.82 -1.76
C THR A 378 17.04 25.52 -1.93
N LEU A 379 16.33 24.50 -2.38
CA LEU A 379 16.90 23.21 -2.74
C LEU A 379 17.47 23.31 -4.16
N LYS A 380 18.68 22.80 -4.37
CA LYS A 380 19.33 22.72 -5.68
C LYS A 380 19.60 21.28 -6.07
N SER A 381 19.63 21.06 -7.37
CA SER A 381 20.06 19.79 -7.93
C SER A 381 21.57 19.64 -7.74
N ILE A 382 22.02 18.47 -7.31
CA ILE A 382 23.44 18.14 -7.17
C ILE A 382 23.70 16.78 -7.81
N ALA A 383 24.97 16.48 -8.08
CA ALA A 383 25.35 15.14 -8.54
C ALA A 383 25.03 14.10 -7.46
N ALA A 384 24.26 13.09 -7.82
CA ALA A 384 23.87 11.99 -6.96
C ALA A 384 25.11 11.24 -6.48
N HIS A 385 25.28 11.15 -5.18
CA HIS A 385 26.39 10.45 -4.54
C HIS A 385 25.89 9.67 -3.32
N PRO A 386 26.45 8.48 -2.98
CA PRO A 386 26.03 7.70 -1.81
C PRO A 386 25.97 8.50 -0.51
N THR A 387 26.83 9.50 -0.34
CA THR A 387 26.85 10.38 0.85
C THR A 387 25.56 11.17 1.06
N TYR A 388 24.74 11.33 0.01
CA TYR A 388 23.41 11.92 0.08
C TYR A 388 22.48 11.03 0.94
N ASP A 389 22.39 9.75 0.59
CA ASP A 389 21.58 8.80 1.36
C ASP A 389 22.20 8.50 2.73
N ILE A 390 23.53 8.54 2.86
CA ILE A 390 24.23 8.35 4.15
C ILE A 390 23.84 9.45 5.15
N TRP A 391 23.67 10.68 4.69
CA TRP A 391 23.12 11.76 5.53
C TRP A 391 21.71 11.41 6.01
N ALA A 392 20.82 11.06 5.09
CA ALA A 392 19.45 10.69 5.41
C ALA A 392 19.39 9.47 6.36
N TYR A 393 20.27 8.49 6.17
CA TYR A 393 20.49 7.38 7.08
C TYR A 393 20.95 7.84 8.46
N GLY A 394 21.87 8.81 8.54
CA GLY A 394 22.24 9.48 9.79
C GLY A 394 21.06 10.09 10.53
N VAL A 395 20.13 10.73 9.82
CA VAL A 395 18.91 11.30 10.42
C VAL A 395 18.01 10.19 10.99
N VAL A 396 17.87 9.07 10.27
CA VAL A 396 17.11 7.89 10.74
C VAL A 396 17.76 7.23 11.96
N VAL A 397 19.09 7.06 11.93
CA VAL A 397 19.86 6.49 13.05
C VAL A 397 19.79 7.40 14.27
N TYR A 398 19.87 8.72 14.10
CA TYR A 398 19.68 9.67 15.18
C TYR A 398 18.31 9.48 15.82
N GLU A 399 17.23 9.48 15.03
CA GLU A 399 15.87 9.34 15.55
C GLU A 399 15.66 8.02 16.30
N ALA A 400 16.29 6.95 15.82
CA ALA A 400 16.26 5.64 16.43
C ALA A 400 16.93 5.58 17.82
N ILE A 401 18.07 6.27 17.98
CA ILE A 401 18.88 6.24 19.22
C ILE A 401 18.39 7.31 20.20
N ALA A 402 18.22 8.55 19.74
CA ALA A 402 17.75 9.68 20.53
C ALA A 402 16.28 9.54 20.96
N GLY A 403 15.52 8.69 20.25
CA GLY A 403 14.08 8.52 20.47
C GLY A 403 13.25 9.74 20.04
N VAL A 404 13.86 10.75 19.42
CA VAL A 404 13.19 11.98 18.94
C VAL A 404 13.70 12.36 17.55
N PRO A 405 12.89 13.00 16.69
CA PRO A 405 13.35 13.41 15.37
C PRO A 405 14.45 14.47 15.46
N LEU A 406 15.39 14.45 14.51
CA LEU A 406 16.39 15.52 14.40
C LEU A 406 15.69 16.85 14.12
N ALA A 407 16.01 17.90 14.90
CA ALA A 407 15.18 19.10 15.02
C ALA A 407 14.78 19.78 13.69
N PRO A 408 15.65 19.92 12.66
CA PRO A 408 15.25 20.50 11.38
C PRO A 408 14.20 19.66 10.61
N TYR A 409 14.12 18.36 10.89
CA TYR A 409 13.24 17.39 10.23
C TYR A 409 11.99 17.04 11.06
N ALA A 410 11.78 17.68 12.23
CA ALA A 410 10.71 17.31 13.16
C ALA A 410 9.28 17.59 12.64
N CYS A 411 9.13 18.36 11.55
CA CYS A 411 7.84 18.65 10.92
C CYS A 411 7.37 17.56 9.92
N ARG A 412 8.18 16.52 9.69
CA ARG A 412 7.86 15.40 8.79
C ARG A 412 6.46 14.83 9.07
N GLY A 413 5.70 14.57 8.00
CA GLY A 413 4.36 13.98 8.09
C GLY A 413 3.26 14.90 8.65
N LYS A 414 3.60 16.14 9.03
CA LYS A 414 2.63 17.13 9.55
C LYS A 414 2.37 18.25 8.56
N ARG A 415 3.43 18.80 7.96
CA ARG A 415 3.38 19.89 6.97
C ARG A 415 4.69 19.92 6.17
N GLY A 416 4.69 20.69 5.08
CA GLY A 416 5.92 21.04 4.38
C GLY A 416 6.90 21.79 5.30
N MET A 417 8.20 21.68 5.00
CA MET A 417 9.22 22.47 5.69
C MET A 417 9.05 23.96 5.37
N THR A 418 9.20 24.78 6.40
CA THR A 418 9.33 26.24 6.25
C THR A 418 10.72 26.60 5.70
N PRO A 419 10.88 27.77 5.04
CA PRO A 419 12.19 28.24 4.60
C PRO A 419 13.22 28.31 5.74
N GLY A 420 12.80 28.63 6.97
CA GLY A 420 13.67 28.63 8.15
C GLY A 420 14.12 27.23 8.59
N GLU A 421 13.29 26.20 8.42
CA GLU A 421 13.69 24.80 8.64
C GLU A 421 14.71 24.34 7.60
N VAL A 422 14.46 24.64 6.32
CA VAL A 422 15.39 24.34 5.22
C VAL A 422 16.72 25.08 5.44
N ALA A 423 16.67 26.37 5.81
CA ALA A 423 17.86 27.16 6.11
C ALA A 423 18.72 26.56 7.23
N ARG A 424 18.10 26.05 8.31
CA ARG A 424 18.84 25.37 9.39
C ARG A 424 19.60 24.13 8.93
N ILE A 425 19.11 23.45 7.90
CA ILE A 425 19.82 22.33 7.28
C ILE A 425 20.95 22.86 6.40
N GLY A 426 20.69 23.87 5.56
CA GLY A 426 21.72 24.46 4.71
C GLY A 426 22.86 25.14 5.47
N THR A 427 22.60 25.66 6.67
CA THR A 427 23.63 26.20 7.58
C THR A 427 24.13 25.19 8.60
N TRP A 428 23.87 23.89 8.41
CA TRP A 428 24.34 22.86 9.32
C TRP A 428 25.86 22.82 9.35
N ASP A 429 26.42 22.80 10.56
CA ASP A 429 27.85 22.89 10.83
C ASP A 429 28.27 21.98 12.00
N GLU A 430 29.54 22.04 12.39
CA GLU A 430 30.06 21.24 13.51
C GLU A 430 29.39 21.59 14.85
N SER A 431 29.01 22.85 15.04
CA SER A 431 28.27 23.29 16.24
C SER A 431 26.88 22.67 16.30
N SER A 432 26.21 22.57 15.15
CA SER A 432 24.91 21.95 14.99
C SER A 432 24.95 20.46 15.35
N VAL A 433 25.98 19.74 14.88
CA VAL A 433 26.21 18.32 15.25
C VAL A 433 26.44 18.19 16.76
N ARG A 434 27.37 18.96 17.34
CA ARG A 434 27.64 18.91 18.80
C ARG A 434 26.37 19.18 19.62
N LYS A 435 25.57 20.18 19.22
CA LYS A 435 24.31 20.52 19.90
C LYS A 435 23.29 19.40 19.78
N ALA A 436 23.17 18.77 18.62
CA ALA A 436 22.26 17.65 18.42
C ALA A 436 22.66 16.45 19.29
N LEU A 437 23.95 16.15 19.42
CA LEU A 437 24.45 14.99 20.15
C LEU A 437 24.64 15.20 21.66
N LYS A 438 24.41 16.42 22.17
CA LYS A 438 24.63 16.79 23.58
C LYS A 438 23.90 15.88 24.59
N HIS A 439 22.75 15.31 24.24
CA HIS A 439 21.98 14.46 25.14
C HIS A 439 22.39 12.98 25.09
N MET A 440 23.40 12.63 24.29
CA MET A 440 23.87 11.25 24.07
C MET A 440 25.23 10.98 24.76
N GLU A 441 25.58 11.77 25.79
CA GLU A 441 26.92 11.81 26.41
C GLU A 441 27.49 10.44 26.86
N HIS A 442 26.63 9.46 27.12
CA HIS A 442 27.04 8.14 27.62
C HIS A 442 27.25 7.06 26.54
N ASP A 443 27.00 7.35 25.27
CA ASP A 443 27.21 6.41 24.16
C ASP A 443 28.21 6.97 23.14
N GLU A 444 29.50 6.87 23.49
CA GLU A 444 30.60 7.37 22.65
C GLU A 444 30.60 6.72 21.25
N VAL A 445 30.25 5.42 21.17
CA VAL A 445 30.22 4.65 19.92
C VAL A 445 29.12 5.15 18.99
N ALA A 446 27.92 5.40 19.51
CA ALA A 446 26.84 6.00 18.74
C ALA A 446 27.17 7.45 18.32
N GLN A 447 27.79 8.23 19.21
CA GLN A 447 28.21 9.58 18.89
C GLN A 447 29.26 9.62 17.77
N ASP A 448 30.28 8.76 17.80
CA ASP A 448 31.29 8.68 16.73
C ASP A 448 30.63 8.36 15.39
N LEU A 449 29.71 7.37 15.36
CA LEU A 449 28.95 7.06 14.16
C LEU A 449 28.18 8.28 13.66
N LEU A 450 27.37 8.91 14.53
CA LEU A 450 26.51 10.02 14.14
C LEU A 450 27.30 11.26 13.70
N LYS A 451 28.46 11.54 14.31
CA LYS A 451 29.37 12.61 13.85
C LYS A 451 29.81 12.37 12.41
N ARG A 452 30.12 11.11 12.05
CA ARG A 452 30.54 10.75 10.69
C ARG A 452 29.38 10.57 9.70
N LEU A 453 28.15 10.35 10.15
CA LEU A 453 26.98 10.31 9.26
C LEU A 453 26.41 11.72 8.99
N LEU A 454 26.35 12.56 10.03
CA LEU A 454 25.74 13.90 10.00
C LEU A 454 26.77 15.03 9.84
N HIS A 455 27.95 14.72 9.31
CA HIS A 455 28.94 15.76 8.99
C HIS A 455 28.42 16.64 7.84
N HIS A 456 28.51 17.96 7.98
CA HIS A 456 27.98 18.92 7.00
C HIS A 456 28.65 18.80 5.62
N LYS A 457 29.97 18.62 5.58
CA LYS A 457 30.73 18.34 4.35
C LYS A 457 30.64 16.85 3.97
N PRO A 458 30.19 16.50 2.74
CA PRO A 458 30.02 15.11 2.33
C PRO A 458 31.32 14.30 2.32
N GLN A 459 32.47 14.92 2.00
CA GLN A 459 33.77 14.24 1.95
C GLN A 459 34.32 13.79 3.33
N HIS A 460 33.77 14.32 4.42
CA HIS A 460 34.11 13.90 5.77
C HIS A 460 33.10 12.91 6.34
N ARG A 461 32.03 12.60 5.59
CA ARG A 461 31.15 11.49 5.95
C ARG A 461 31.84 10.17 5.65
N LEU A 462 31.31 9.08 6.23
CA LEU A 462 31.71 7.74 5.79
C LEU A 462 31.47 7.61 4.28
N PRO A 463 32.45 7.10 3.50
CA PRO A 463 32.41 7.19 2.04
C PRO A 463 31.40 6.24 1.40
N SER A 464 30.95 5.20 2.11
CA SER A 464 30.02 4.20 1.61
C SER A 464 29.20 3.59 2.75
N MET A 465 28.04 3.02 2.42
CA MET A 465 27.26 2.25 3.38
C MET A 465 27.99 1.00 3.91
N ARG A 466 28.98 0.48 3.19
CA ARG A 466 29.84 -0.61 3.68
C ARG A 466 30.67 -0.15 4.88
N ALA A 467 31.32 1.00 4.76
CA ALA A 467 32.05 1.62 5.86
C ALA A 467 31.14 1.96 7.05
N VAL A 468 29.89 2.37 6.79
CA VAL A 468 28.85 2.55 7.83
C VAL A 468 28.58 1.24 8.57
N LEU A 469 28.37 0.14 7.85
CA LEU A 469 28.01 -1.16 8.44
C LEU A 469 29.16 -1.88 9.14
N GLU A 470 30.41 -1.53 8.81
CA GLU A 470 31.63 -2.01 9.48
C GLU A 470 31.95 -1.24 10.77
N HIS A 471 31.28 -0.11 11.00
CA HIS A 471 31.47 0.72 12.20
C HIS A 471 31.25 -0.07 13.50
N PRO A 472 32.03 0.17 14.57
CA PRO A 472 31.91 -0.49 15.88
C PRO A 472 30.48 -0.57 16.43
N PHE A 473 29.67 0.46 16.19
CA PHE A 473 28.24 0.49 16.53
C PHE A 473 27.43 -0.73 16.03
N PHE A 474 27.76 -1.26 14.84
CA PHE A 474 27.06 -2.41 14.25
C PHE A 474 27.80 -3.74 14.40
N THR A 475 29.09 -3.71 14.75
CA THR A 475 29.95 -4.88 14.91
C THR A 475 30.18 -5.26 16.38
N GLY A 476 29.84 -4.37 17.33
CA GLY A 476 30.03 -4.58 18.77
C GLY A 476 31.46 -4.32 19.24
N GLY A 477 32.26 -3.61 18.44
CA GLY A 477 33.63 -3.23 18.80
C GLY A 477 33.70 -1.96 19.65
N SER A 478 34.91 -1.62 20.13
CA SER A 478 35.23 -0.32 20.72
C SER A 478 35.75 0.65 19.67
N ILE A 479 35.65 1.96 19.95
CA ILE A 479 36.32 2.97 19.11
C ILE A 479 37.84 2.80 19.27
N PRO A 480 38.62 2.76 18.18
CA PRO A 480 40.08 2.78 18.28
C PRO A 480 40.54 4.04 19.01
N PRO A 481 41.48 3.96 19.97
CA PRO A 481 42.00 5.15 20.63
C PRO A 481 42.52 6.13 19.58
N SER A 482 42.03 7.37 19.61
CA SER A 482 42.39 8.39 18.62
C SER A 482 43.91 8.59 18.64
N ARG A 483 44.56 8.56 17.46
CA ARG A 483 45.98 8.91 17.29
C ARG A 483 46.22 10.43 17.44
N SER A 484 45.61 11.06 18.44
CA SER A 484 45.66 12.50 18.68
C SER A 484 46.76 12.92 19.67
N SER A 485 47.80 12.10 19.87
CA SER A 485 48.86 12.35 20.86
C SER A 485 50.28 12.05 20.36
N LEU A 486 50.57 12.30 19.08
CA LEU A 486 51.93 12.19 18.53
C LEU A 486 52.60 13.54 18.17
N ASP A 487 52.00 14.68 18.50
CA ASP A 487 52.62 16.01 18.35
C ASP A 487 53.13 16.56 19.69
N SER A 488 54.05 15.84 20.34
CA SER A 488 54.86 16.41 21.44
C SER A 488 56.16 15.64 21.69
N ALA A 489 56.96 15.41 20.64
CA ALA A 489 58.38 15.10 20.84
C ALA A 489 59.22 15.54 19.63
N SER A 490 59.80 16.75 19.71
CA SER A 490 61.05 17.04 19.01
C SER A 490 62.15 16.13 19.56
N PRO A 491 63.03 15.61 18.69
CA PRO A 491 64.44 15.91 18.95
C PRO A 491 65.24 16.24 17.67
N ARG A 492 65.88 17.40 17.75
CA ARG A 492 67.30 17.69 17.47
C ARG A 492 67.98 17.08 16.23
N VAL A 493 68.47 18.03 15.44
CA VAL A 493 69.52 17.97 14.42
C VAL A 493 70.83 17.38 14.95
N ALA A 494 71.40 16.43 14.20
CA ALA A 494 72.83 16.17 13.90
C ALA A 494 72.86 14.84 13.13
N GLY A 495 73.64 14.55 12.10
CA GLY A 495 74.76 15.17 11.41
C GLY A 495 75.23 14.12 10.39
N SER A 496 75.76 14.60 9.28
CA SER A 496 76.34 13.92 8.11
C SER A 496 77.22 12.67 8.35
N GLY A 497 77.21 11.72 7.39
CA GLY A 497 78.31 10.78 7.17
C GLY A 497 77.98 9.54 6.31
N PRO A 498 78.71 9.22 5.21
CA PRO A 498 78.23 8.35 4.12
C PRO A 498 78.84 6.93 4.10
N GLY A 499 78.22 5.99 3.36
CA GLY A 499 78.88 4.73 3.01
C GLY A 499 78.03 3.72 2.23
N ARG A 500 78.43 3.47 0.96
CA ARG A 500 78.52 2.19 0.21
C ARG A 500 77.53 1.07 0.61
N GLY A 501 76.74 0.48 -0.27
CA GLY A 501 77.08 -0.08 -1.58
C GLY A 501 77.00 -1.62 -1.54
N SER A 502 76.37 -2.20 -2.57
CA SER A 502 76.44 -3.60 -3.05
C SER A 502 75.37 -4.64 -2.63
N SER A 503 74.83 -5.27 -3.69
CA SER A 503 74.37 -6.67 -3.86
C SER A 503 73.28 -7.20 -2.92
N GLY A 504 72.13 -7.70 -3.37
CA GLY A 504 71.89 -8.51 -4.57
C GLY A 504 72.00 -10.00 -4.22
N ARG A 505 70.88 -10.66 -3.91
CA ARG A 505 70.66 -12.08 -4.23
C ARG A 505 69.22 -12.53 -3.99
N SER A 506 68.69 -13.12 -5.05
CA SER A 506 67.46 -13.87 -5.18
C SER A 506 67.68 -15.36 -4.89
N SER A 507 66.69 -16.00 -4.28
CA SER A 507 66.36 -17.45 -4.37
C SER A 507 65.09 -17.68 -3.52
N SER A 508 63.90 -17.88 -4.06
CA SER A 508 63.33 -19.07 -4.73
C SER A 508 63.16 -20.30 -3.83
N SER A 509 61.99 -20.94 -3.99
CA SER A 509 61.50 -22.22 -3.43
C SER A 509 61.01 -22.15 -1.97
N GLN A 510 59.94 -22.80 -1.54
CA GLN A 510 59.38 -24.06 -2.03
C GLN A 510 57.92 -24.20 -1.56
N SER A 511 57.09 -24.75 -2.43
CA SER A 511 55.75 -25.27 -2.19
C SER A 511 55.75 -26.43 -1.19
N ASN A 512 54.74 -26.51 -0.33
CA ASN A 512 54.21 -27.79 0.11
C ASN A 512 52.69 -27.69 0.36
N ARG A 513 51.96 -28.40 -0.50
CA ARG A 513 50.60 -28.88 -0.24
C ARG A 513 50.76 -30.13 0.61
N ASP A 514 49.97 -30.26 1.67
CA ASP A 514 49.55 -31.59 2.13
C ASP A 514 48.08 -31.56 2.50
N SER A 515 47.40 -32.50 1.86
CA SER A 515 46.02 -32.91 2.12
C SER A 515 46.06 -33.97 3.21
N PHE A 516 45.17 -33.88 4.20
CA PHE A 516 44.78 -35.06 4.97
C PHE A 516 43.29 -34.99 5.28
N GLY A 517 42.56 -35.95 4.71
CA GLY A 517 41.20 -36.29 5.10
C GLY A 517 41.19 -37.09 6.40
N GLY A 518 40.06 -37.03 7.09
CA GLY A 518 39.80 -37.80 8.30
C GLY A 518 38.30 -37.85 8.56
N SER A 519 37.67 -38.88 8.01
CA SER A 519 36.29 -39.30 8.28
C SER A 519 36.25 -40.06 9.61
N VAL A 520 35.36 -39.70 10.55
CA VAL A 520 34.89 -40.60 11.61
C VAL A 520 33.45 -40.29 12.04
N ASN A 521 32.58 -41.26 11.73
CA ASN A 521 31.44 -41.84 12.45
C ASN A 521 30.44 -40.97 13.23
N GLY A 522 29.18 -41.14 12.83
CA GLY A 522 28.00 -40.77 13.58
C GLY A 522 27.70 -41.67 14.78
N ARG A 523 26.98 -41.06 15.72
CA ARG A 523 26.00 -41.68 16.63
C ARG A 523 24.93 -40.64 16.91
N GLN A 524 23.79 -40.77 16.23
CA GLN A 524 22.54 -40.09 16.56
C GLN A 524 22.06 -40.60 17.92
N ARG A 525 21.87 -39.68 18.88
CA ARG A 525 21.01 -39.87 20.03
C ARG A 525 19.84 -38.92 19.87
N ASP A 526 18.65 -39.50 19.75
CA ASP A 526 17.37 -38.82 19.82
C ASP A 526 17.22 -38.17 21.20
N VAL A 527 17.09 -36.84 21.21
CA VAL A 527 16.53 -36.09 22.33
C VAL A 527 15.62 -35.02 21.73
N LEU A 528 14.31 -35.27 21.81
CA LEU A 528 13.26 -34.28 21.59
C LEU A 528 13.40 -33.14 22.59
N PRO A 529 13.24 -31.87 22.19
CA PRO A 529 12.82 -30.84 23.13
C PRO A 529 11.36 -30.44 22.93
N ALA A 530 10.78 -30.15 24.08
CA ALA A 530 9.41 -29.82 24.37
C ALA A 530 8.77 -28.75 23.48
N ASN A 531 7.48 -29.01 23.26
CA ASN A 531 6.47 -28.17 22.64
C ASN A 531 6.32 -26.83 23.38
N VAL A 532 6.96 -25.77 22.89
CA VAL A 532 6.71 -24.38 23.34
C VAL A 532 5.58 -23.82 22.48
N LYS A 533 4.37 -23.81 23.04
CA LYS A 533 3.22 -23.09 22.49
C LYS A 533 3.53 -21.58 22.54
N SER A 534 3.91 -20.99 21.42
CA SER A 534 3.88 -19.54 21.25
C SER A 534 2.46 -19.10 20.95
N SER A 535 1.74 -18.63 21.96
CA SER A 535 0.50 -17.87 21.79
C SER A 535 0.82 -16.53 21.13
N GLY A 536 0.84 -16.51 19.81
CA GLY A 536 0.90 -15.29 19.02
C GLY A 536 -0.48 -14.64 18.98
N SER A 537 -0.65 -13.56 19.74
CA SER A 537 -1.82 -12.68 19.68
C SER A 537 -1.97 -12.10 18.27
N MET A 538 -3.08 -12.44 17.61
CA MET A 538 -3.55 -11.86 16.35
C MET A 538 -4.53 -10.68 16.59
N ASP A 539 -4.49 -10.05 17.78
CA ASP A 539 -5.55 -9.10 18.20
C ASP A 539 -5.27 -7.62 17.86
N SER A 540 -4.37 -7.30 16.95
CA SER A 540 -3.90 -5.90 16.79
C SER A 540 -4.61 -5.07 15.72
N ILE A 541 -5.48 -5.65 14.89
CA ILE A 541 -6.21 -4.89 13.84
C ILE A 541 -7.70 -4.74 14.17
N GLU A 542 -8.40 -5.79 14.62
CA GLU A 542 -9.80 -5.69 15.06
C GLU A 542 -9.98 -4.77 16.27
N ASN A 543 -9.01 -4.73 17.19
CA ASN A 543 -9.05 -3.80 18.32
C ASN A 543 -8.89 -2.33 17.92
N ARG A 544 -8.35 -2.05 16.73
CA ARG A 544 -8.19 -0.68 16.23
C ARG A 544 -9.52 -0.12 15.72
N GLU A 545 -10.35 -0.95 15.08
CA GLU A 545 -11.71 -0.57 14.70
C GLU A 545 -12.65 -0.43 15.90
N ASN A 546 -12.51 -1.30 16.90
CA ASN A 546 -13.30 -1.24 18.13
C ASN A 546 -12.97 -0.01 18.99
N ASN A 547 -11.71 0.43 19.02
CA ASN A 547 -11.33 1.66 19.75
C ASN A 547 -11.75 2.94 19.03
N VAL A 548 -11.73 2.96 17.69
CA VAL A 548 -12.25 4.10 16.91
C VAL A 548 -13.77 4.22 17.08
N ARG A 549 -14.51 3.10 17.05
CA ARG A 549 -15.97 3.09 17.30
C ARG A 549 -16.34 3.51 18.72
N LYS A 550 -15.56 3.13 19.74
CA LYS A 550 -15.76 3.57 21.13
C LYS A 550 -15.48 5.06 21.30
N LEU A 551 -14.48 5.62 20.61
CA LEU A 551 -14.17 7.04 20.65
C LEU A 551 -15.25 7.89 19.95
N SER A 552 -15.80 7.42 18.82
CA SER A 552 -16.91 8.08 18.12
C SER A 552 -18.19 8.11 18.96
N LYS A 553 -18.53 7.01 19.66
CA LYS A 553 -19.69 6.98 20.57
C LYS A 553 -19.52 7.87 21.81
N ALA A 554 -18.29 8.03 22.31
CA ALA A 554 -18.00 8.92 23.43
C ALA A 554 -18.12 10.40 23.05
N ILE A 555 -17.82 10.76 21.79
CA ILE A 555 -17.95 12.12 21.26
C ILE A 555 -19.42 12.46 20.97
N GLU A 556 -20.24 11.50 20.51
CA GLU A 556 -21.69 11.70 20.37
C GLU A 556 -22.39 11.87 21.72
N ALA A 557 -21.99 11.11 22.74
CA ALA A 557 -22.59 11.21 24.09
C ALA A 557 -22.29 12.53 24.81
N GLN A 558 -21.21 13.25 24.43
CA GLN A 558 -20.89 14.57 24.99
C GLN A 558 -21.64 15.72 24.32
N ASN A 559 -22.20 15.51 23.11
CA ASN A 559 -22.93 16.56 22.38
C ASN A 559 -24.45 16.52 22.61
N THR A 560 -24.98 15.53 23.33
CA THR A 560 -26.42 15.39 23.61
C THR A 560 -26.88 15.90 24.97
N SER A 561 -26.05 16.63 25.73
CA SER A 561 -26.42 17.10 27.07
C SER A 561 -26.33 18.62 27.25
N VAL A 562 -26.96 19.43 26.39
CA VAL A 562 -27.26 20.83 26.72
C VAL A 562 -28.54 21.32 26.02
N THR A 563 -29.71 21.14 26.65
CA THR A 563 -30.87 22.04 26.46
C THR A 563 -31.84 22.00 27.64
N SER A 564 -31.94 23.11 28.38
CA SER A 564 -33.15 23.73 28.98
C SER A 564 -32.64 24.85 29.92
N SER A 565 -32.83 26.15 29.68
CA SER A 565 -34.10 26.91 29.79
C SER A 565 -33.81 28.42 29.53
N PRO A 566 -34.84 29.30 29.42
CA PRO A 566 -34.82 30.44 28.50
C PRO A 566 -34.61 31.81 29.16
N SER A 567 -34.06 32.77 28.41
CA SER A 567 -34.34 34.20 28.59
C SER A 567 -33.93 35.06 27.38
N GLY A 568 -34.91 35.83 26.90
CA GLY A 568 -34.78 37.30 26.81
C GLY A 568 -33.83 37.94 25.79
N SER A 569 -34.43 38.34 24.66
CA SER A 569 -34.31 39.67 24.02
C SER A 569 -33.08 40.05 23.18
N SER A 570 -33.43 40.49 21.95
CA SER A 570 -32.89 41.61 21.18
C SER A 570 -31.54 41.46 20.48
N VAL A 571 -31.56 41.21 19.16
CA VAL A 571 -30.54 41.76 18.24
C VAL A 571 -31.17 42.17 16.90
N ARG A 572 -30.75 43.37 16.48
CA ARG A 572 -31.07 44.13 15.28
C ARG A 572 -30.61 43.45 13.99
N SER A 573 -31.39 43.66 12.94
CA SER A 573 -31.10 43.34 11.54
C SER A 573 -30.02 44.25 10.93
N PHE A 574 -29.05 43.67 10.24
CA PHE A 574 -28.25 44.35 9.21
C PHE A 574 -28.27 43.53 7.92
N GLY A 575 -28.89 44.10 6.88
CA GLY A 575 -28.90 43.55 5.54
C GLY A 575 -27.67 43.99 4.73
N PHE A 576 -27.11 43.09 3.94
CA PHE A 576 -26.09 43.40 2.95
C PHE A 576 -26.63 43.19 1.53
N ARG A 577 -26.57 44.27 0.75
CA ARG A 577 -26.97 44.37 -0.66
C ARG A 577 -25.92 43.74 -1.59
N LYS A 578 -26.42 43.00 -2.59
CA LYS A 578 -25.73 42.62 -3.83
C LYS A 578 -25.32 43.87 -4.63
N ARG A 579 -24.13 43.84 -5.25
CA ARG A 579 -23.76 44.75 -6.35
C ARG A 579 -23.20 43.94 -7.52
N MET A 580 -23.93 43.95 -8.64
CA MET A 580 -23.43 43.60 -9.96
C MET A 580 -22.66 44.80 -10.55
N SER A 581 -21.64 44.53 -11.37
CA SER A 581 -21.03 45.53 -12.25
C SER A 581 -20.88 44.95 -13.66
N SER A 582 -21.47 45.66 -14.61
CA SER A 582 -21.44 45.44 -16.05
C SER A 582 -20.30 46.21 -16.73
N LEU A 583 -19.65 45.53 -17.69
CA LEU A 583 -19.19 45.95 -19.02
C LEU A 583 -18.86 47.44 -19.30
N SER A 584 -17.67 47.64 -19.87
CA SER A 584 -17.33 48.75 -20.77
C SER A 584 -16.49 48.22 -21.94
N LYS A 585 -16.99 48.45 -23.16
CA LYS A 585 -16.33 48.24 -24.45
C LYS A 585 -15.37 49.40 -24.76
N ARG A 586 -14.32 49.15 -25.53
CA ARG A 586 -13.83 50.09 -26.56
C ARG A 586 -13.08 49.35 -27.68
N SER A 587 -13.47 49.73 -28.91
CA SER A 587 -12.93 49.48 -30.27
C SER A 587 -12.65 48.05 -30.68
#